data_AF-A0A090R9F8-F1
#
_entry.id   AF-A0A090R9F8-F1
#
_cell.length_a   1.000
_cell.length_b   1.000
_cell.length_c   1.000
_cell.angle_alpha   90.00
_cell.angle_beta   90.00
_cell.angle_gamma   90.00
#
_symmetry.space_group_name_H-M   'P 1'
#
loop_
_entity.id
_entity.type
_entity.pdbx_description
1 polymer ?
#
loop_
_entity_poly.entity_id
_entity_poly.type
_entity_poly.pdbx_seq_one_letter_code
_entity_poly.pdbx_strand_id
1 'polypeptide(L)'
;MNHQDLINACQVDWAEYTQHAFVQQLGAGTLAQPSYLHYLKQDFLFLKQYARAYALAIYKAPNLTGMRKALTSVHALLDSEIAHHVTYCGQWGLTEADMEAEAEDVGTVAYTVMCLMQV
;
A
#
# COMPACT_ATOMS: atom_id res chain seq x y z
N MET A 1 -15.89 4.70 18.58
CA MET A 1 -14.88 3.69 18.20
C MET A 1 -13.65 4.44 17.74
N ASN A 2 -12.59 4.42 18.53
CA ASN A 2 -11.29 4.95 18.14
C ASN A 2 -10.45 3.80 17.51
N HIS A 3 -9.25 4.09 17.00
CA HIS A 3 -8.40 3.05 16.40
C HIS A 3 -7.92 2.01 17.42
N GLN A 4 -7.81 2.38 18.70
CA GLN A 4 -7.39 1.46 19.76
C GLN A 4 -8.43 0.38 20.02
N ASP A 5 -9.72 0.72 19.92
CA ASP A 5 -10.82 -0.24 20.04
C ASP A 5 -10.73 -1.33 18.96
N LEU A 6 -10.33 -0.95 17.73
CA LEU A 6 -10.14 -1.87 16.62
C LEU A 6 -8.93 -2.79 16.84
N ILE A 7 -7.79 -2.23 17.28
CA ILE A 7 -6.59 -3.02 17.61
C ILE A 7 -6.90 -4.04 18.71
N ASN A 8 -7.63 -3.61 19.75
CA ASN A 8 -7.99 -4.49 20.85
C ASN A 8 -8.89 -5.65 20.39
N ALA A 9 -9.74 -5.43 19.38
CA ALA A 9 -10.61 -6.46 18.82
C ALA A 9 -9.86 -7.50 17.95
N CYS A 10 -8.67 -7.18 17.42
CA CYS A 10 -7.85 -8.07 16.60
C CYS A 10 -6.43 -8.26 17.13
N GLN A 11 -6.25 -8.26 18.46
CA GLN A 11 -4.92 -8.23 19.11
C GLN A 11 -3.94 -9.31 18.63
N VAL A 12 -4.44 -10.54 18.41
CA VAL A 12 -3.59 -11.66 17.96
C VAL A 12 -3.09 -11.40 16.53
N ASP A 13 -4.02 -11.14 15.60
CA ASP A 13 -3.67 -10.83 14.21
C ASP A 13 -2.78 -9.59 14.10
N TRP A 14 -3.05 -8.57 14.93
CA TRP A 14 -2.24 -7.35 14.99
C TRP A 14 -0.81 -7.63 15.46
N ALA A 15 -0.63 -8.47 16.48
CA ALA A 15 0.69 -8.87 16.95
C ALA A 15 1.43 -9.69 15.89
N GLU A 16 0.76 -10.65 15.25
CA GLU A 16 1.35 -11.46 14.18
C GLU A 16 1.77 -10.61 12.98
N TYR A 17 0.95 -9.63 12.59
CA TYR A 17 1.25 -8.69 11.52
C TYR A 17 2.44 -7.78 11.86
N THR A 18 2.39 -7.09 13.00
CA THR A 18 3.41 -6.09 13.38
C THR A 18 4.74 -6.70 13.81
N GLN A 19 4.74 -7.95 14.27
CA GLN A 19 5.95 -8.67 14.71
C GLN A 19 6.38 -9.76 13.75
N HIS A 20 5.82 -9.80 12.54
CA HIS A 20 6.18 -10.79 11.53
C HIS A 20 7.69 -10.80 11.25
N ALA A 21 8.24 -11.98 10.94
CA ALA A 21 9.67 -12.17 10.70
C ALA A 21 10.23 -11.22 9.63
N PHE A 22 9.44 -10.91 8.60
CA PHE A 22 9.79 -9.93 7.57
C PHE A 22 10.06 -8.54 8.18
N VAL A 23 9.17 -8.03 9.03
CA VAL A 23 9.27 -6.71 9.67
C VAL A 23 10.47 -6.67 10.61
N GLN A 24 10.67 -7.72 11.40
CA GLN A 24 11.80 -7.84 12.32
C GLN A 24 13.14 -7.84 11.56
N GLN A 25 13.24 -8.63 10.49
CA GLN A 25 14.45 -8.70 9.67
C GLN A 25 14.73 -7.39 8.92
N LEU A 26 13.68 -6.72 8.44
CA LEU A 26 13.79 -5.40 7.83
C LEU A 26 14.32 -4.37 8.82
N GLY A 27 13.74 -4.30 10.03
CA GLY A 27 14.21 -3.40 11.10
C GLY A 27 15.63 -3.68 11.57
N ALA A 28 16.05 -4.95 11.54
CA ALA A 28 17.40 -5.38 11.86
C ALA A 28 18.40 -5.24 10.69
N GLY A 29 17.96 -4.90 9.48
CA GLY A 29 18.81 -4.85 8.28
C GLY A 29 19.36 -6.21 7.84
N THR A 30 18.69 -7.30 8.22
CA THR A 30 19.11 -8.70 7.92
C THR A 30 18.26 -9.36 6.84
N LEU A 31 17.21 -8.68 6.38
CA LEU A 31 16.33 -9.19 5.32
C LEU A 31 17.11 -9.43 4.03
N ALA A 32 16.89 -10.59 3.41
CA ALA A 32 17.50 -10.91 2.12
C ALA A 32 17.05 -9.91 1.05
N GLN A 33 18.02 -9.33 0.33
CA GLN A 33 17.74 -8.31 -0.69
C GLN A 33 16.71 -8.76 -1.75
N PRO A 34 16.71 -10.00 -2.27
CA PRO A 34 15.68 -10.43 -3.21
C PRO A 34 14.25 -10.36 -2.63
N SER A 35 14.08 -10.66 -1.34
CA SER A 35 12.79 -10.55 -0.65
C SER A 35 12.37 -9.08 -0.51
N TYR A 36 13.31 -8.19 -0.23
CA TYR A 36 13.04 -6.75 -0.16
C TYR A 36 12.64 -6.18 -1.52
N LEU A 37 13.37 -6.52 -2.58
CA LEU A 37 13.04 -6.06 -3.93
C LEU A 37 11.69 -6.60 -4.41
N HIS A 38 11.38 -7.86 -4.12
CA HIS A 38 10.06 -8.42 -4.41
C HIS A 38 8.96 -7.65 -3.67
N TYR A 39 9.14 -7.36 -2.38
CA TYR A 39 8.22 -6.54 -1.60
C TYR A 39 8.01 -5.15 -2.24
N LEU A 40 9.07 -4.44 -2.64
CA LEU A 40 8.95 -3.11 -3.25
C LEU A 40 8.14 -3.12 -4.55
N LYS A 41 8.30 -4.16 -5.39
CA LYS A 41 7.50 -4.29 -6.61
C LYS A 41 6.02 -4.51 -6.29
N GLN A 42 5.72 -5.37 -5.33
CA GLN A 42 4.34 -5.62 -4.90
C GLN A 42 3.72 -4.40 -4.23
N ASP A 43 4.50 -3.63 -3.47
CA ASP A 43 4.06 -2.39 -2.82
C ASP A 43 3.72 -1.29 -3.85
N PHE A 44 4.47 -1.21 -4.96
CA PHE A 44 4.10 -0.33 -6.07
C PHE A 44 2.71 -0.69 -6.66
N LEU A 45 2.45 -1.98 -6.88
CA LEU A 45 1.15 -2.45 -7.37
C LEU A 45 0.04 -2.17 -6.34
N PHE A 46 0.32 -2.36 -5.05
CA PHE A 46 -0.57 -2.00 -3.96
C PHE A 46 -0.92 -0.49 -3.99
N LEU A 47 0.07 0.40 -4.05
CA LEU A 47 -0.13 1.85 -4.08
C LEU A 47 -0.98 2.29 -5.27
N LYS A 48 -0.77 1.68 -6.45
CA LYS A 48 -1.60 1.90 -7.64
C LYS A 48 -3.07 1.56 -7.38
N GLN A 49 -3.37 0.42 -6.77
CA GLN A 49 -4.75 0.06 -6.45
C GLN A 49 -5.31 0.92 -5.31
N TYR A 50 -4.48 1.33 -4.36
CA TYR A 50 -4.87 2.20 -3.26
C TYR A 50 -5.26 3.61 -3.76
N ALA A 51 -4.52 4.15 -4.75
CA ALA A 51 -4.90 5.38 -5.44
C ALA A 51 -6.26 5.25 -6.14
N ARG A 52 -6.55 4.10 -6.77
CA ARG A 52 -7.85 3.81 -7.38
C ARG A 52 -8.98 3.73 -6.34
N ALA A 53 -8.72 3.15 -5.17
CA ALA A 53 -9.70 3.12 -4.08
C ALA A 53 -10.05 4.54 -3.60
N TYR A 54 -9.08 5.44 -3.47
CA TYR A 54 -9.37 6.85 -3.15
C TYR A 54 -10.10 7.59 -4.28
N ALA A 55 -9.79 7.30 -5.54
CA ALA A 55 -10.55 7.83 -6.67
C ALA A 55 -12.02 7.35 -6.62
N LEU A 56 -12.26 6.10 -6.24
CA LEU A 56 -13.61 5.58 -6.01
C LEU A 56 -14.31 6.29 -4.84
N ALA A 57 -13.59 6.62 -3.77
CA ALA A 57 -14.12 7.43 -2.67
C ALA A 57 -14.55 8.84 -3.13
N ILE A 58 -13.82 9.46 -4.08
CA ILE A 58 -14.25 10.73 -4.70
C ILE A 58 -15.58 10.53 -5.44
N TYR A 59 -15.68 9.48 -6.26
CA TYR A 59 -16.89 9.17 -7.03
C TYR A 59 -18.12 8.94 -6.12
N LYS A 60 -17.93 8.26 -4.99
CA LYS A 60 -19.00 7.94 -4.03
C LYS A 60 -19.30 9.05 -3.02
N ALA A 61 -18.51 10.11 -2.96
CA ALA A 61 -18.67 11.15 -1.96
C ALA A 61 -20.02 11.87 -2.12
N PRO A 62 -20.79 12.07 -1.04
CA PRO A 62 -22.14 12.66 -1.12
C PRO A 62 -22.12 14.18 -1.35
N ASN A 63 -20.96 14.84 -1.23
CA ASN A 63 -20.82 16.28 -1.39
C ASN A 63 -19.38 16.67 -1.77
N LEU A 64 -19.24 17.92 -2.24
CA LEU A 64 -17.95 18.48 -2.69
C LEU A 64 -16.88 18.51 -1.59
N THR A 65 -17.26 18.64 -0.31
CA THR A 65 -16.29 18.63 0.79
C THR A 65 -15.67 17.25 0.94
N GLY A 66 -16.46 16.18 0.84
CA GLY A 66 -15.97 14.80 0.83
C GLY A 66 -15.07 14.53 -0.37
N MET A 67 -15.47 14.97 -1.57
CA MET A 67 -14.66 14.85 -2.78
C MET A 67 -13.29 15.50 -2.62
N ARG A 68 -13.22 16.74 -2.11
CA ARG A 68 -11.94 17.45 -1.90
C ARG A 68 -11.03 16.75 -0.89
N LYS A 69 -11.59 16.15 0.17
CA LYS A 69 -10.81 15.37 1.15
C LYS A 69 -10.22 14.09 0.54
N ALA A 70 -10.97 13.38 -0.30
CA ALA A 70 -10.44 12.20 -0.97
C ALA A 70 -9.43 12.58 -2.07
N LEU A 71 -9.65 13.69 -2.78
CA LEU A 71 -8.73 14.23 -3.78
C LEU A 71 -7.33 14.53 -3.21
N THR A 72 -7.24 15.05 -1.99
CA THR A 72 -5.93 15.28 -1.35
C THR A 72 -5.14 13.99 -1.15
N SER A 73 -5.81 12.86 -0.87
CA SER A 73 -5.16 11.55 -0.75
C SER A 73 -4.71 11.02 -2.11
N VAL A 74 -5.51 11.18 -3.17
CA VAL A 74 -5.12 10.79 -4.54
C VAL A 74 -3.87 11.55 -4.97
N HIS A 75 -3.82 12.87 -4.76
CA HIS A 75 -2.64 13.67 -5.08
C HIS A 75 -1.41 13.22 -4.27
N ALA A 76 -1.55 13.01 -2.96
CA ALA A 76 -0.44 12.54 -2.14
C ALA A 76 0.12 11.20 -2.63
N LEU A 77 -0.75 10.26 -3.01
CA LEU A 77 -0.34 8.95 -3.51
C LEU A 77 0.36 9.03 -4.87
N LEU A 78 -0.24 9.71 -5.86
CA LEU A 78 0.30 9.77 -7.21
C LEU A 78 1.56 10.64 -7.30
N ASP A 79 1.47 11.89 -6.80
CA ASP A 79 2.50 12.91 -7.05
C ASP A 79 3.64 12.84 -6.02
N SER A 80 3.42 12.21 -4.85
CA SER A 80 4.46 12.09 -3.82
C SER A 80 4.88 10.65 -3.61
N GLU A 81 3.98 9.79 -3.13
CA GLU A 81 4.38 8.46 -2.64
C GLU A 81 4.87 7.54 -3.77
N ILE A 82 4.10 7.40 -4.84
CA ILE A 82 4.47 6.57 -6.00
C ILE A 82 5.69 7.15 -6.72
N ALA A 83 5.74 8.47 -6.92
CA ALA A 83 6.89 9.13 -7.55
C ALA A 83 8.21 8.91 -6.75
N HIS A 84 8.14 9.03 -5.42
CA HIS A 84 9.28 8.71 -4.55
C HIS A 84 9.62 7.22 -4.61
N HIS A 85 8.62 6.34 -4.63
CA HIS A 85 8.81 4.89 -4.70
C HIS A 85 9.57 4.49 -5.97
N VAL A 86 9.17 5.03 -7.13
CA VAL A 86 9.86 4.81 -8.41
C VAL A 86 11.31 5.30 -8.33
N THR A 87 11.53 6.51 -7.80
CA THR A 87 12.88 7.05 -7.64
C THR A 87 13.76 6.19 -6.74
N TYR A 88 13.19 5.69 -5.63
CA TYR A 88 13.87 4.83 -4.68
C TYR A 88 14.20 3.46 -5.28
N CYS A 89 13.25 2.82 -5.95
CA CYS A 89 13.44 1.54 -6.63
C CYS A 89 14.47 1.63 -7.77
N GLY A 90 14.59 2.81 -8.39
CA GLY A 90 15.62 3.10 -9.39
C GLY A 90 17.06 2.89 -8.90
N GLN A 91 17.31 2.92 -7.58
CA GLN A 91 18.63 2.60 -7.00
C GLN A 91 19.06 1.16 -7.26
N TRP A 92 18.11 0.27 -7.56
CA TRP A 92 18.34 -1.12 -7.95
C TRP A 92 18.07 -1.40 -9.44
N GLY A 93 17.95 -0.34 -10.25
CA GLY A 93 17.71 -0.44 -11.69
C GLY A 93 16.28 -0.84 -12.07
N LEU A 94 15.33 -0.77 -11.14
CA LEU A 94 13.91 -1.00 -11.42
C LEU A 94 13.27 0.26 -12.00
N THR A 95 12.64 0.14 -13.15
CA THR A 95 11.82 1.19 -13.73
C THR A 95 10.35 1.06 -13.32
N GLU A 96 9.58 2.13 -13.47
CA GLU A 96 8.13 2.10 -13.29
C GLU A 96 7.47 1.03 -14.18
N ALA A 97 7.91 0.92 -15.44
CA ALA A 97 7.40 -0.09 -16.37
C ALA A 97 7.71 -1.53 -15.92
N ASP A 98 8.90 -1.77 -15.34
CA ASP A 98 9.25 -3.09 -14.81
C ASP A 98 8.33 -3.49 -13.64
N MET A 99 7.98 -2.52 -12.79
CA MET A 99 7.07 -2.75 -11.66
C MET A 99 5.62 -2.88 -12.13
N GLU A 100 5.19 -2.13 -13.14
CA GLU A 100 3.86 -2.28 -13.74
C GLU A 100 3.64 -3.64 -14.41
N ALA A 101 4.70 -4.21 -15.00
CA ALA A 101 4.64 -5.50 -15.68
C ALA A 101 4.69 -6.72 -14.74
N GLU A 102 4.99 -6.51 -13.45
CA GLU A 102 5.02 -7.57 -12.46
C GLU A 102 3.61 -8.10 -12.18
N ALA A 103 3.48 -9.42 -11.98
CA ALA A 103 2.20 -10.02 -11.60
C ALA A 103 1.87 -9.67 -10.15
N GLU A 104 0.63 -9.27 -9.87
CA GLU A 104 0.15 -9.09 -8.50
C GLU A 104 0.14 -10.46 -7.79
N ASP A 105 0.83 -10.57 -6.65
CA ASP A 105 0.79 -11.76 -5.81
C ASP A 105 -0.57 -11.85 -5.10
N VAL A 106 -0.99 -13.06 -4.74
CA VAL A 106 -2.27 -13.37 -4.08
C VAL A 106 -2.47 -12.52 -2.82
N GLY A 107 -1.40 -12.25 -2.06
CA GLY A 107 -1.46 -11.37 -0.89
C GLY A 107 -1.82 -9.92 -1.25
N THR A 108 -1.19 -9.38 -2.29
CA THR A 108 -1.46 -8.02 -2.82
C THR A 108 -2.87 -7.93 -3.38
N VAL A 109 -3.30 -8.92 -4.16
CA VAL A 109 -4.66 -8.99 -4.72
C VAL A 109 -5.70 -9.09 -3.61
N ALA A 110 -5.52 -10.00 -2.64
CA ALA A 110 -6.49 -10.20 -1.57
C ALA A 110 -6.76 -8.93 -0.77
N TYR A 111 -5.71 -8.15 -0.47
CA TYR A 111 -5.85 -6.90 0.26
C TYR A 111 -6.42 -5.76 -0.60
N THR A 112 -5.93 -5.59 -1.83
CA THR A 112 -6.38 -4.50 -2.72
C THR A 112 -7.82 -4.69 -3.20
N VAL A 113 -8.23 -5.93 -3.49
CA VAL A 113 -9.61 -6.27 -3.86
C VAL A 113 -10.55 -6.06 -2.67
N MET A 114 -10.14 -6.42 -1.45
CA MET A 114 -10.92 -6.11 -0.26
C MET A 114 -11.13 -4.59 -0.11
N CYS A 115 -10.08 -3.78 -0.24
CA CYS A 115 -10.18 -2.32 -0.16
C CYS A 115 -11.11 -1.74 -1.23
N LEU A 116 -11.04 -2.21 -2.48
CA LEU A 116 -11.91 -1.75 -3.57
C LEU A 116 -13.37 -2.17 -3.40
N MET A 117 -13.65 -3.32 -2.76
CA MET A 117 -15.02 -3.77 -2.49
C MET A 117 -15.69 -3.05 -1.33
N GLN A 118 -14.91 -2.49 -0.39
CA GLN A 118 -15.43 -1.87 0.83
C GLN A 118 -15.53 -0.34 0.78
N VAL A 119 -14.87 0.33 -0.18
CA VAL A 119 -15.09 1.75 -0.51
C VAL A 119 -16.27 1.85 -1.44
#